data_AF-A0A356U045-F1
#
_entry.id   AF-A0A356U045-F1
#
_cell.length_a   1.000
_cell.length_b   1.000
_cell.length_c   1.000
_cell.angle_alpha   90.00
_cell.angle_beta   90.00
_cell.angle_gamma   90.00
#
_symmetry.space_group_name_H-M   'P 1'
#
loop_
_entity.id
_entity.type
_entity.pdbx_description
1 polymer ?
#
loop_
_entity_poly.entity_id
_entity_poly.type
_entity_poly.pdbx_seq_one_letter_code
_entity_poly.pdbx_strand_id
1 'polypeptide(L)' 'MAHSFRWQLIAEELRADINEGRYAPGHKLDTEEVLARRFHVNRHTVRRAIELL' A
#
# COMPACT_ATOMS: atom_id res chain seq x y z
N MET A 1 -9.86 -6.48 19.84
CA MET A 1 -10.66 -6.21 18.63
C MET A 1 -9.91 -5.16 17.82
N ALA A 2 -9.21 -5.54 16.75
CA ALA A 2 -8.58 -4.55 15.89
C ALA A 2 -9.65 -4.01 14.94
N HIS A 3 -9.98 -2.72 15.04
CA HIS A 3 -10.64 -2.04 13.93
C HIS A 3 -9.63 -1.99 12.80
N SER A 4 -9.69 -2.93 11.86
CA SER A 4 -8.83 -2.90 10.68
C SER A 4 -9.23 -1.72 9.83
N PHE A 5 -8.46 -0.64 9.94
CA PHE A 5 -8.67 0.50 9.06
C PHE A 5 -8.18 0.13 7.65
N ARG A 6 -8.91 0.61 6.63
CA ARG A 6 -8.61 0.30 5.22
C ARG A 6 -7.14 0.54 4.84
N TRP A 7 -6.55 1.62 5.34
CA TRP A 7 -5.16 2.00 5.07
C TRP A 7 -4.14 1.08 5.75
N GLN A 8 -4.46 0.47 6.90
CA GLN A 8 -3.57 -0.50 7.55
C GLN A 8 -3.49 -1.81 6.74
N LEU A 9 -4.63 -2.30 6.25
CA LEU A 9 -4.67 -3.48 5.39
C LEU A 9 -3.89 -3.27 4.08
N ILE A 10 -3.99 -2.07 3.48
CA ILE A 10 -3.22 -1.72 2.28
C ILE A 10 -1.71 -1.73 2.59
N ALA A 11 -1.30 -1.22 3.75
CA ALA A 11 0.11 -1.23 4.15
C ALA A 11 0.63 -2.66 4.35
N GLU A 12 -0.17 -3.54 4.95
CA GLU A 12 0.18 -4.96 5.10
C GLU A 12 0.32 -5.65 3.75
N GLU A 13 -0.61 -5.42 2.81
CA GLU A 13 -0.54 -6.00 1.46
C GLU A 13 0.68 -5.47 0.68
N LEU A 14 0.95 -4.16 0.73
CA LEU A 14 2.13 -3.58 0.10
C LEU A 14 3.43 -4.12 0.69
N ARG A 15 3.48 -4.35 2.01
CA ARG A 15 4.64 -4.97 2.66
C ARG A 15 4.82 -6.43 2.23
N ALA A 16 3.73 -7.18 2.04
CA ALA A 16 3.79 -8.52 1.47
C ALA A 16 4.32 -8.50 0.03
N ASP A 17 3.82 -7.61 -0.83
CA ASP A 17 4.29 -7.47 -2.21
C ASP A 17 5.80 -7.14 -2.30
N ILE A 18 6.31 -6.29 -1.39
CA ILE A 18 7.74 -5.98 -1.30
C ILE A 18 8.53 -7.23 -0.90
N ASN A 19 8.08 -7.97 0.12
CA ASN A 19 8.77 -9.18 0.60
C ASN A 19 8.74 -10.32 -0.43
N GLU A 20 7.70 -10.40 -1.24
CA GLU A 20 7.58 -11.34 -2.36
C GLU A 20 8.41 -10.92 -3.58
N GLY A 21 9.04 -9.74 -3.54
CA GLY A 21 9.91 -9.25 -4.61
C GLY A 21 9.15 -8.67 -5.80
N ARG A 22 7.86 -8.39 -5.68
CA ARG A 22 7.09 -7.67 -6.72
C ARG A 22 7.62 -6.25 -6.91
N TYR A 23 8.08 -5.65 -5.80
CA TYR A 23 8.89 -4.43 -5.80
C TYR A 23 10.32 -4.80 -5.39
N ALA A 24 11.20 -4.96 -6.37
CA ALA A 24 12.60 -5.25 -6.12
C ALA A 24 13.27 -4.13 -5.28
N PRO A 25 14.29 -4.45 -4.46
CA PRO A 25 15.06 -3.42 -3.76
C PRO A 25 15.57 -2.35 -4.74
N GLY A 26 15.28 -1.08 -4.45
CA GLY A 26 15.64 0.06 -5.30
C GLY A 26 14.64 0.38 -6.41
N HIS A 27 13.64 -0.47 -6.67
CA HIS A 27 12.48 -0.10 -7.48
C HIS A 27 11.52 0.76 -6.66
N LYS A 28 10.96 1.77 -7.34
CA LYS A 28 9.91 2.60 -6.77
C LYS A 28 8.59 1.82 -6.74
N LEU A 29 7.81 2.06 -5.70
CA LEU A 29 6.39 1.69 -5.71
C LEU A 29 5.68 2.36 -6.88
N ASP A 30 4.57 1.76 -7.30
CA ASP A 30 3.63 2.43 -8.19
C ASP A 30 3.18 3.76 -7.60
N THR A 31 2.71 4.68 -8.47
CA THR A 31 2.23 5.97 -7.99
C THR A 31 1.01 5.80 -7.09
N GLU A 32 0.78 6.78 -6.20
CA GLU A 32 -0.40 6.78 -5.33
C GLU A 32 -1.71 6.63 -6.12
N GLU A 33 -1.78 7.17 -7.35
CA GLU A 33 -2.96 7.05 -8.22
C GLU A 33 -3.17 5.64 -8.75
N VAL A 34 -2.10 4.94 -9.15
CA VAL A 34 -2.17 3.56 -9.62
C VAL A 34 -2.59 2.64 -8.48
N LEU A 35 -1.98 2.81 -7.31
CA LEU A 35 -2.34 2.08 -6.10
C LEU A 35 -3.78 2.38 -5.66
N ALA A 36 -4.22 3.64 -5.74
CA ALA A 36 -5.60 4.03 -5.41
C ALA A 36 -6.62 3.34 -6.32
N ARG A 37 -6.30 3.21 -7.61
CA ARG A 37 -7.12 2.44 -8.56
C ARG A 37 -7.09 0.94 -8.24
N ARG A 38 -5.92 0.36 -7.98
CA ARG A 38 -5.76 -1.06 -7.61
C ARG A 38 -6.60 -1.43 -6.38
N PHE A 39 -6.57 -0.59 -5.36
CA PHE A 39 -7.26 -0.84 -4.09
C PHE A 39 -8.69 -0.28 -4.04
N HIS A 40 -9.16 0.39 -5.09
CA HIS A 40 -10.45 1.08 -5.15
C HIS A 40 -10.68 2.06 -3.97
N VAL A 41 -9.66 2.87 -3.65
CA VAL A 41 -9.70 3.86 -2.56
C VAL A 41 -9.27 5.25 -3.05
N ASN A 42 -9.37 6.26 -2.19
CA ASN A 42 -8.81 7.57 -2.48
C ASN A 42 -7.28 7.57 -2.32
N ARG A 43 -6.57 8.37 -3.12
CA ARG A 43 -5.12 8.59 -3.00
C ARG A 43 -4.68 8.93 -1.58
N HIS A 44 -5.50 9.66 -0.81
CA HIS A 44 -5.18 10.01 0.58
C HIS A 44 -5.14 8.78 1.50
N THR A 45 -5.97 7.76 1.23
CA THR A 45 -5.95 6.49 1.95
C THR A 45 -4.69 5.69 1.64
N VAL A 46 -4.26 5.69 0.37
CA VAL A 46 -3.01 5.06 -0.05
C VAL A 46 -1.80 5.77 0.55
N ARG A 47 -1.78 7.11 0.54
CA ARG A 47 -0.69 7.88 1.15
C ARG A 47 -0.49 7.51 2.61
N ARG A 48 -1.59 7.42 3.38
CA ARG A 48 -1.55 6.99 4.77
C ARG A 48 -1.07 5.54 4.94
N ALA A 49 -1.34 4.68 3.98
CA ALA A 49 -0.81 3.32 3.98
C ALA A 49 0.70 3.30 3.71
N ILE A 50 1.18 4.11 2.76
CA ILE A 50 2.61 4.24 2.44
C ILE A 50 3.39 4.81 3.63
N GLU A 51 2.82 5.74 4.39
CA GLU A 51 3.42 6.26 5.64
C GLU A 51 3.67 5.19 6.72
N LEU A 52 3.06 4.00 6.60
CA LEU A 52 3.26 2.87 7.51
C LEU A 52 4.26 1.81 7.02
N LEU A 53 4.78 1.93 5.79
CA LEU A 53 5.70 0.95 5.20
C LEU A 53 7.11 1.08 5.76
#